data_AF-A0A3Q7SIY8-F1
#
_entry.id   AF-A0A3Q7SIY8-F1
#
_cell.length_a   1.000
_cell.length_b   1.000
_cell.length_c   1.000
_cell.angle_alpha   90.00
_cell.angle_beta   90.00
_cell.angle_gamma   90.00
#
_symmetry.space_group_name_H-M   'P 1'
#
loop_
_entity.id
_entity.type
_entity.pdbx_description
1 polymer ?
#
loop_
_entity_poly.entity_id
_entity_poly.type
_entity_poly.pdbx_seq_one_letter_code
_entity_poly.pdbx_strand_id
1 'polypeptide(L)'
;MAAWAASSLSRVAAGCLRGARGPGVRAALPPTLAASQPEPTGRTPVPGRTLHLTAAVPAGHNKWSKVRHIKGPKDAERSRIFSKLCLSIRLAVKEGGPNPELNSSLANILEVCRSKHMPKSTIEASLKMRKAKDVYLLYEGRGPGGSSLLIEALSNSGSKCYSDIRHILNKNGGMMADGARHSFDKKGVIVVGVEDREKKAVNLERALELAIEAGAEDVKETEDEEEKNVFKAITTVGQVI
;
A
#
# COMPACT_ATOMS: atom_id res chain seq x y z
N MET A 1 -13.25 -3.34 -3.49
CA MET A 1 -12.24 -2.55 -2.75
C MET A 1 -10.86 -3.14 -3.06
N ALA A 2 -9.90 -2.31 -3.47
CA ALA A 2 -8.60 -2.79 -3.94
C ALA A 2 -7.66 -3.04 -2.74
N ALA A 3 -7.33 -4.29 -2.48
CA ALA A 3 -6.32 -4.69 -1.51
C ALA A 3 -4.92 -4.35 -2.06
N TRP A 4 -4.19 -3.49 -1.37
CA TRP A 4 -2.78 -3.18 -1.67
C TRP A 4 -1.89 -3.93 -0.68
N ALA A 5 -1.20 -4.97 -1.15
CA ALA A 5 -0.15 -5.63 -0.39
C ALA A 5 1.10 -4.75 -0.36
N ALA A 6 1.55 -4.35 0.84
CA ALA A 6 2.80 -3.64 1.06
C ALA A 6 3.89 -4.63 1.47
N SER A 7 4.77 -4.99 0.54
CA SER A 7 5.97 -5.80 0.83
C SER A 7 7.05 -4.91 1.44
N SER A 8 7.41 -5.17 2.69
CA SER A 8 8.51 -4.53 3.42
C SER A 8 9.86 -5.08 2.95
N LEU A 9 10.69 -4.24 2.31
CA LEU A 9 12.09 -4.54 2.01
C LEU A 9 12.99 -4.09 3.16
N SER A 10 13.57 -5.07 3.86
CA SER A 10 14.65 -4.87 4.82
C SER A 10 15.91 -4.34 4.12
N ARG A 11 16.46 -3.23 4.64
CA ARG A 11 17.73 -2.66 4.21
C ARG A 11 18.88 -3.51 4.74
N VAL A 12 19.66 -4.11 3.83
CA VAL A 12 21.00 -4.63 4.12
C VAL A 12 22.00 -3.48 4.00
N ALA A 13 22.74 -3.21 5.07
CA ALA A 13 23.82 -2.24 5.08
C ALA A 13 25.10 -2.87 4.51
N ALA A 14 25.68 -2.23 3.50
CA ALA A 14 26.98 -2.59 2.93
C ALA A 14 28.11 -1.99 3.79
N GLY A 15 28.90 -2.83 4.44
CA GLY A 15 30.12 -2.45 5.13
C GLY A 15 31.30 -2.39 4.16
N CYS A 16 31.93 -1.23 4.03
CA CYS A 16 33.20 -1.06 3.32
C CYS A 16 34.35 -1.60 4.19
N LEU A 17 35.05 -2.64 3.72
CA LEU A 17 36.34 -3.08 4.27
C LEU A 17 37.47 -2.52 3.40
N ARG A 18 38.26 -1.59 3.94
CA ARG A 18 39.60 -1.27 3.42
C ARG A 18 40.62 -2.13 4.16
N GLY A 19 41.35 -2.96 3.42
CA GLY A 19 42.59 -3.55 3.90
C GLY A 19 43.75 -2.57 3.78
N ALA A 20 44.70 -2.65 4.71
CA ALA A 20 46.10 -2.97 4.41
C ALA A 20 47.03 -2.79 5.63
N ARG A 21 48.02 -3.71 5.69
CA ARG A 21 49.35 -3.67 6.35
C ARG A 21 49.49 -4.21 7.78
N GLY A 22 50.12 -5.39 7.87
CA GLY A 22 51.04 -5.78 8.96
C GLY A 22 52.40 -5.04 8.83
N PRO A 23 53.49 -5.41 9.56
CA PRO A 23 53.86 -6.75 10.03
C PRO A 23 54.37 -6.81 11.50
N GLY A 24 54.68 -8.01 12.00
CA GLY A 24 55.48 -8.16 13.23
C GLY A 24 55.37 -9.53 13.90
N VAL A 25 56.07 -10.52 13.36
CA VAL A 25 56.22 -11.86 13.97
C VAL A 25 57.36 -11.81 14.99
N ARG A 26 57.13 -12.34 16.20
CA ARG A 26 58.19 -12.86 17.07
C ARG A 26 57.72 -14.17 17.70
N ALA A 27 58.58 -15.19 17.60
CA ALA A 27 58.33 -16.55 18.04
C ALA A 27 59.09 -16.89 19.34
N ALA A 28 58.55 -17.91 20.04
CA ALA A 28 59.17 -18.85 20.99
C ALA A 28 59.50 -18.31 22.41
N LEU A 29 59.31 -19.03 23.53
CA LEU A 29 59.38 -20.47 23.85
C LEU A 29 58.48 -20.86 25.08
N PRO A 30 58.22 -22.17 25.34
CA PRO A 30 57.57 -22.71 26.56
C PRO A 30 58.63 -22.99 27.66
N PRO A 31 58.30 -23.10 28.97
CA PRO A 31 57.68 -24.31 29.59
C PRO A 31 56.71 -23.91 30.74
N THR A 32 55.93 -24.73 31.45
CA THR A 32 56.26 -25.95 32.22
C THR A 32 54.94 -26.51 32.76
N LEU A 33 54.86 -27.84 32.83
CA LEU A 33 53.81 -28.61 33.53
C LEU A 33 53.86 -28.42 35.06
N ALA A 34 52.71 -28.75 35.67
CA ALA A 34 52.48 -29.06 37.09
C ALA A 34 52.10 -27.90 38.02
N ALA A 35 50.83 -27.89 38.45
CA ALA A 35 50.46 -28.35 39.80
C ALA A 35 48.95 -28.21 39.99
N SER A 36 48.29 -29.35 40.18
CA SER A 36 46.94 -29.48 40.72
C SER A 36 46.81 -28.74 42.05
N GLN A 37 45.87 -27.80 42.14
CA GLN A 37 45.42 -27.22 43.40
C GLN A 37 44.07 -27.87 43.79
N PRO A 38 43.84 -28.15 45.09
CA PRO A 38 42.70 -28.93 45.54
C PRO A 38 41.39 -28.13 45.47
N GLU A 39 40.34 -28.80 45.01
CA GLU A 39 38.95 -28.34 45.10
C GLU A 39 38.57 -28.03 46.56
N PRO A 40 38.17 -26.79 46.91
CA PRO A 40 37.57 -26.52 48.21
C PRO A 40 36.13 -27.07 48.21
N THR A 41 35.98 -28.26 48.78
CA THR A 41 34.69 -28.81 49.18
C THR A 41 33.98 -27.84 50.15
N GLY A 42 32.73 -27.49 49.81
CA GLY A 42 31.73 -27.13 50.80
C GLY A 42 31.53 -25.64 51.06
N ARG A 43 30.84 -24.95 50.14
CA ARG A 43 29.83 -23.94 50.50
C ARG A 43 28.67 -24.05 49.53
N THR A 44 27.49 -24.37 50.05
CA THR A 44 26.23 -24.24 49.32
C THR A 44 26.05 -22.78 48.88
N PRO A 45 25.71 -22.49 47.62
CA PRO A 45 25.37 -21.13 47.22
C PRO A 45 24.00 -20.82 47.84
N VAL A 46 23.99 -19.99 48.87
CA VAL A 46 22.76 -19.34 49.33
C VAL A 46 22.18 -18.59 48.13
N PRO A 47 20.87 -18.68 47.83
CA PRO A 47 20.25 -17.90 46.77
C PRO A 47 20.15 -16.43 47.22
N GLY A 48 21.30 -15.76 47.26
CA GLY A 48 21.37 -14.32 47.38
C GLY A 48 20.95 -13.73 46.05
N ARG A 49 19.78 -13.10 46.01
CA ARG A 49 19.38 -12.24 44.88
C ARG A 49 20.48 -11.20 44.66
N THR A 50 21.28 -11.36 43.61
CA THR A 50 22.20 -10.32 43.15
C THR A 50 21.36 -9.13 42.69
N LEU A 51 21.34 -8.07 43.50
CA LEU A 51 20.74 -6.79 43.11
C LEU A 51 21.60 -6.22 41.97
N HIS A 52 21.07 -6.24 40.75
CA HIS A 52 21.66 -5.56 39.61
C HIS A 52 21.67 -4.04 39.91
N LEU A 53 22.82 -3.49 40.29
CA LEU A 53 23.03 -2.05 40.55
C LEU A 53 23.25 -1.23 39.26
N THR A 54 22.75 -1.71 38.12
CA THR A 54 22.70 -0.88 36.91
C THR A 54 21.72 0.26 37.15
N ALA A 55 22.24 1.49 37.27
CA ALA A 55 21.42 2.69 37.36
C ALA A 55 20.40 2.67 36.21
N ALA A 56 19.11 2.76 36.55
CA ALA A 56 18.06 2.86 35.55
C ALA A 56 18.29 4.16 34.77
N VAL A 57 18.80 4.05 33.54
CA VAL A 57 18.89 5.19 32.63
C VAL A 57 17.44 5.51 32.22
N PRO A 58 16.87 6.64 32.63
CA PRO A 58 15.50 6.97 32.23
C PRO A 58 15.46 7.05 30.71
N ALA A 59 14.48 6.37 30.10
CA ALA A 59 14.19 6.56 28.69
C ALA A 59 13.97 8.07 28.45
N GLY A 60 14.81 8.70 27.64
CA GLY A 60 14.84 10.14 27.48
C GLY A 60 13.45 10.76 27.24
N HIS A 61 13.21 11.92 27.84
CA HIS A 61 11.95 12.67 27.81
C HIS A 61 11.71 13.37 26.45
N ASN A 62 11.71 12.62 25.35
CA ASN A 62 11.46 13.16 24.01
C ASN A 62 10.14 12.62 23.46
N LYS A 63 9.03 13.14 24.02
CA LYS A 63 7.66 12.88 23.57
C LYS A 63 7.51 13.10 22.06
N TRP A 64 8.18 14.12 21.52
CA TRP A 64 8.14 14.43 20.08
C TRP A 64 8.75 13.30 19.24
N SER A 65 9.92 12.78 19.62
CA SER A 65 10.55 11.67 18.91
C SER A 65 9.72 10.40 18.91
N LYS A 66 8.99 10.09 19.99
CA LYS A 66 8.08 8.93 19.99
C LYS A 66 6.86 9.15 19.09
N VAL A 67 6.29 10.36 19.11
CA VAL A 67 5.07 10.69 18.37
C VAL A 67 5.31 10.86 16.87
N ARG A 68 6.46 11.43 16.46
CA ARG A 68 6.75 11.70 15.04
C ARG A 68 6.78 10.44 14.16
N HIS A 69 7.25 9.31 14.69
CA HIS A 69 7.31 8.05 13.93
C HIS A 69 5.92 7.44 13.70
N ILE A 70 4.94 7.79 14.52
CA ILE A 70 3.55 7.34 14.40
C ILE A 70 2.75 8.32 13.54
N LYS A 71 2.86 9.63 13.81
CA LYS A 71 2.11 10.66 13.09
C LYS A 71 2.63 10.88 11.68
N GLY A 72 3.94 10.91 11.47
CA GLY A 72 4.55 11.21 10.18
C GLY A 72 4.05 10.31 9.03
N PRO A 73 4.14 8.98 9.15
CA PRO A 73 3.62 8.07 8.12
C PRO A 73 2.11 8.21 7.90
N LYS A 74 1.33 8.41 8.97
CA LYS A 74 -0.13 8.55 8.89
C LYS A 74 -0.56 9.85 8.21
N ASP A 75 0.13 10.95 8.50
CA ASP A 75 -0.11 12.24 7.86
C ASP A 75 0.34 12.22 6.40
N ALA A 76 1.44 11.53 6.09
CA ALA A 76 1.88 11.31 4.71
C ALA A 76 0.83 10.52 3.90
N GLU A 77 0.30 9.43 4.46
CA GLU A 77 -0.75 8.65 3.79
C GLU A 77 -2.04 9.46 3.60
N ARG A 78 -2.47 10.20 4.64
CA ARG A 78 -3.62 11.10 4.52
C ARG A 78 -3.42 12.14 3.43
N SER A 79 -2.24 12.76 3.36
CA SER A 79 -1.92 13.78 2.35
C SER A 79 -1.91 13.20 0.92
N ARG A 80 -1.51 11.93 0.77
CA ARG A 80 -1.56 11.19 -0.49
C ARG A 80 -3.00 10.95 -0.93
N ILE A 81 -3.87 10.54 -0.01
CA ILE A 81 -5.31 10.35 -0.27
C ILE A 81 -5.94 11.68 -0.73
N PHE A 82 -5.68 12.78 -0.02
CA PHE A 82 -6.21 14.09 -0.39
C PHE A 82 -5.74 14.55 -1.76
N SER A 83 -4.46 14.33 -2.08
CA SER A 83 -3.92 14.66 -3.41
C SER A 83 -4.62 13.89 -4.53
N LYS A 84 -4.91 12.59 -4.32
CA LYS A 84 -5.69 11.77 -5.26
C LYS A 84 -7.13 12.25 -5.40
N LEU A 85 -7.79 12.60 -4.30
CA LEU A 85 -9.16 13.11 -4.34
C LEU A 85 -9.25 14.47 -5.06
N CYS A 86 -8.28 15.37 -4.86
CA CYS A 86 -8.18 16.62 -5.63
C CYS A 86 -8.07 16.35 -7.14
N LEU A 87 -7.28 15.35 -7.54
CA LEU A 87 -7.17 14.92 -8.94
C LEU A 87 -8.51 14.39 -9.47
N SER A 88 -9.19 13.52 -8.73
CA SER A 88 -10.50 12.97 -9.10
C SER A 88 -11.58 14.05 -9.24
N ILE A 89 -11.63 15.05 -8.33
CA ILE A 89 -12.53 16.19 -8.45
C ILE A 89 -12.29 16.92 -9.77
N ARG A 90 -11.03 17.23 -10.09
CA ARG A 90 -10.69 17.96 -11.33
C ARG A 90 -11.07 17.20 -12.59
N LEU A 91 -10.89 15.87 -12.58
CA LEU A 91 -11.31 15.03 -13.70
C LEU A 91 -12.84 15.06 -13.85
N ALA A 92 -13.60 14.83 -12.77
CA ALA A 92 -15.05 14.85 -12.82
C ALA A 92 -15.61 16.22 -13.25
N VAL A 93 -15.01 17.32 -12.79
CA VAL A 93 -15.37 18.69 -13.21
C VAL A 93 -15.08 18.90 -14.70
N LYS A 94 -13.99 18.34 -15.22
CA LYS A 94 -13.64 18.41 -16.64
C LYS A 94 -14.63 17.63 -17.52
N GLU A 95 -15.14 16.51 -17.02
CA GLU A 95 -16.07 15.64 -17.76
C GLU A 95 -17.52 16.12 -17.72
N GLY A 96 -18.02 16.54 -16.55
CA GLY A 96 -19.44 16.85 -16.33
C GLY A 96 -19.73 18.23 -15.73
N GLY A 97 -18.73 19.10 -15.65
CA GLY A 97 -18.86 20.45 -15.07
C GLY A 97 -18.82 20.49 -13.54
N PRO A 98 -18.79 21.70 -12.94
CA PRO A 98 -18.54 21.92 -11.51
C PRO A 98 -19.76 21.75 -10.61
N ASN A 99 -20.96 21.54 -11.18
CA ASN A 99 -22.20 21.47 -10.43
C ASN A 99 -22.49 20.02 -10.00
N PRO A 100 -22.49 19.70 -8.70
CA PRO A 100 -22.68 18.32 -8.24
C PRO A 100 -24.10 17.78 -8.47
N GLU A 101 -25.11 18.66 -8.57
CA GLU A 101 -26.49 18.26 -8.86
C GLU A 101 -26.67 17.75 -10.30
N LEU A 102 -25.84 18.23 -11.22
CA LEU A 102 -25.88 17.84 -12.64
C LEU A 102 -24.83 16.76 -12.97
N ASN A 103 -23.95 16.43 -12.02
CA ASN A 103 -22.82 15.53 -12.21
C ASN A 103 -22.75 14.54 -11.04
N SER A 104 -23.39 13.37 -11.23
CA SER A 104 -23.44 12.30 -10.22
C SER A 104 -22.05 11.76 -9.85
N SER A 105 -21.12 11.70 -10.82
CA SER A 105 -19.73 11.30 -10.56
C SER A 105 -19.05 12.25 -9.58
N LEU A 106 -19.21 13.57 -9.79
CA LEU A 106 -18.70 14.59 -8.87
C LEU A 106 -19.37 14.49 -7.49
N ALA A 107 -20.68 14.28 -7.43
CA ALA A 107 -21.40 14.14 -6.17
C ALA A 107 -20.85 13.00 -5.30
N ASN A 108 -20.63 11.83 -5.91
CA ASN A 108 -20.05 10.66 -5.25
C ASN A 108 -18.64 10.94 -4.73
N ILE A 109 -17.79 11.59 -5.54
CA ILE A 109 -16.43 11.95 -5.13
C ILE A 109 -16.44 12.93 -3.95
N LEU A 110 -17.35 13.91 -3.95
CA LEU A 110 -17.49 14.85 -2.84
C LEU A 110 -17.93 14.18 -1.55
N GLU A 111 -18.77 13.15 -1.63
CA GLU A 111 -19.14 12.32 -0.48
C GLU A 111 -17.94 11.57 0.10
N VAL A 112 -17.12 10.95 -0.77
CA VAL A 112 -15.88 10.30 -0.37
C VAL A 112 -14.90 11.30 0.27
N CYS A 113 -14.82 12.53 -0.22
CA CYS A 113 -13.99 13.57 0.39
C CYS A 113 -14.42 13.89 1.82
N ARG A 114 -15.75 14.00 2.04
CA ARG A 114 -16.32 14.25 3.37
C ARG A 114 -16.07 13.07 4.31
N SER A 115 -16.24 11.83 3.85
CA SER A 115 -15.96 10.64 4.68
C SER A 115 -14.49 10.50 5.09
N LYS A 116 -13.56 11.00 4.25
CA LYS A 116 -12.13 11.08 4.56
C LYS A 116 -11.73 12.33 5.36
N HIS A 117 -12.69 13.11 5.86
CA HIS A 117 -12.45 14.31 6.67
C HIS A 117 -11.57 15.35 5.94
N MET A 118 -11.75 15.47 4.62
CA MET A 118 -11.04 16.45 3.82
C MET A 118 -11.59 17.86 4.09
N PRO A 119 -10.73 18.87 4.36
CA PRO A 119 -11.20 20.24 4.62
C PRO A 119 -11.98 20.83 3.45
N LYS A 120 -13.10 21.52 3.76
CA LYS A 120 -13.96 22.15 2.74
C LYS A 120 -13.21 23.14 1.85
N SER A 121 -12.26 23.89 2.40
CA SER A 121 -11.41 24.82 1.64
C SER A 121 -10.61 24.11 0.53
N THR A 122 -10.14 22.89 0.77
CA THR A 122 -9.37 22.11 -0.22
C THR A 122 -10.27 21.57 -1.33
N ILE A 123 -11.50 21.16 -0.97
CA ILE A 123 -12.53 20.74 -1.92
C ILE A 123 -12.92 21.91 -2.83
N GLU A 124 -13.24 23.07 -2.26
CA GLU A 124 -13.61 24.26 -3.03
C GLU A 124 -12.48 24.77 -3.93
N ALA A 125 -11.23 24.71 -3.45
CA ALA A 125 -10.07 25.06 -4.28
C ALA A 125 -9.96 24.14 -5.50
N SER A 126 -10.22 22.85 -5.32
CA SER A 126 -10.19 21.86 -6.42
C SER A 126 -11.34 22.08 -7.42
N LEU A 127 -12.53 22.45 -6.95
CA LEU A 127 -13.70 22.78 -7.79
C LEU A 127 -13.49 24.03 -8.64
N LYS A 128 -12.85 25.07 -8.06
CA LYS A 128 -12.62 26.37 -8.72
C LYS A 128 -11.45 26.32 -9.72
N MET A 129 -10.64 25.26 -9.72
CA MET A 129 -9.45 25.14 -10.55
C MET A 129 -9.79 24.84 -12.03
N ARG A 130 -10.18 25.88 -12.79
CA ARG A 130 -10.65 25.75 -14.19
C ARG A 130 -9.56 25.57 -15.26
N LYS A 131 -8.29 25.85 -14.94
CA LYS A 131 -7.18 25.94 -15.92
C LYS A 131 -6.17 24.79 -15.84
N ALA A 132 -6.46 23.72 -15.12
CA ALA A 132 -5.52 22.60 -15.06
C ALA A 132 -5.59 21.83 -16.39
N LYS A 133 -4.50 21.88 -17.16
CA LYS A 133 -4.29 21.04 -18.36
C LYS A 133 -3.95 19.61 -17.94
N ASP A 134 -4.72 19.04 -17.03
CA ASP A 134 -4.50 17.66 -16.64
C ASP A 134 -4.90 16.77 -17.81
N VAL A 135 -3.96 15.89 -18.17
CA VAL A 135 -4.11 14.88 -19.19
C VAL A 135 -4.27 13.56 -18.48
N TYR A 136 -5.34 12.86 -18.84
CA TYR A 136 -5.56 11.48 -18.46
C TYR A 136 -4.66 10.60 -19.33
N LEU A 137 -3.85 9.77 -18.71
CA LEU A 137 -2.80 9.00 -19.35
C LEU A 137 -2.89 7.56 -18.87
N LEU A 138 -2.82 6.64 -19.82
CA LEU A 138 -2.79 5.21 -19.55
C LEU A 138 -1.44 4.70 -20.04
N TYR A 139 -0.63 4.21 -19.10
CA TYR A 139 0.68 3.66 -19.38
C TYR A 139 0.67 2.17 -19.21
N GLU A 140 1.47 1.51 -20.04
CA GLU A 140 1.59 0.07 -20.08
C GLU A 140 3.00 -0.33 -19.65
N GLY A 141 3.09 -1.41 -18.89
CA GLY A 141 4.35 -1.89 -18.36
C GLY A 141 4.35 -3.38 -18.08
N ARG A 142 5.55 -3.91 -17.89
CA ARG A 142 5.77 -5.24 -17.33
C ARG A 142 6.52 -5.15 -16.03
N GLY A 143 6.05 -5.90 -15.03
CA GLY A 143 6.71 -6.04 -13.74
C GLY A 143 7.67 -7.23 -13.70
N PRO A 144 8.28 -7.47 -12.53
CA PRO A 144 9.03 -8.69 -12.25
C PRO A 144 8.19 -9.94 -12.53
N GLY A 145 8.84 -11.00 -13.00
CA GLY A 145 8.16 -12.28 -13.32
C GLY A 145 7.23 -12.22 -14.54
N GLY A 146 7.31 -11.18 -15.38
CA GLY A 146 6.51 -11.06 -16.60
C GLY A 146 5.06 -10.61 -16.38
N SER A 147 4.73 -10.11 -15.19
CA SER A 147 3.41 -9.56 -14.88
C SER A 147 3.08 -8.35 -15.78
N SER A 148 1.84 -8.28 -16.29
CA SER A 148 1.34 -7.11 -17.04
C SER A 148 0.86 -6.03 -16.06
N LEU A 149 1.18 -4.78 -16.35
CA LEU A 149 0.79 -3.62 -15.54
C LEU A 149 0.06 -2.60 -16.42
N LEU A 150 -1.09 -2.15 -15.94
CA LEU A 150 -1.83 -1.01 -16.50
C LEU A 150 -1.81 0.12 -15.46
N ILE A 151 -1.20 1.25 -15.82
CA ILE A 151 -0.97 2.37 -14.91
C ILE A 151 -1.79 3.57 -15.38
N GLU A 152 -2.84 3.87 -14.63
CA GLU A 152 -3.68 5.04 -14.83
C GLU A 152 -3.07 6.26 -14.11
N ALA A 153 -2.91 7.36 -14.83
CA ALA A 153 -2.34 8.59 -14.30
C ALA A 153 -3.12 9.82 -14.77
N LEU A 154 -3.26 10.78 -13.86
CA LEU A 154 -3.74 12.12 -14.18
C LEU A 154 -2.64 13.11 -13.84
N SER A 155 -2.12 13.81 -14.85
CA SER A 155 -0.97 14.72 -14.69
C SER A 155 -1.08 15.94 -15.58
N ASN A 156 -0.54 17.06 -15.13
CA ASN A 156 -0.40 18.28 -15.93
C ASN A 156 0.72 18.21 -16.98
N SER A 157 1.61 17.22 -16.86
CA SER A 157 2.73 16.99 -17.78
C SER A 157 2.90 15.50 -18.06
N GLY A 158 2.58 15.10 -19.30
CA GLY A 158 2.73 13.72 -19.74
C GLY A 158 4.18 13.28 -19.80
N SER A 159 5.08 14.11 -20.32
CA SER A 159 6.51 13.77 -20.46
C SER A 159 7.18 13.53 -19.11
N LYS A 160 6.92 14.39 -18.12
CA LYS A 160 7.42 14.19 -16.75
C LYS A 160 6.84 12.93 -16.13
N CYS A 161 5.53 12.71 -16.28
CA CYS A 161 4.86 11.53 -15.73
C CYS A 161 5.41 10.23 -16.31
N TYR A 162 5.63 10.18 -17.63
CA TYR A 162 6.24 9.04 -18.31
C TYR A 162 7.66 8.75 -17.78
N SER A 163 8.50 9.79 -17.66
CA SER A 163 9.86 9.64 -17.14
C SER A 163 9.87 9.13 -15.69
N ASP A 164 8.99 9.67 -14.84
CA ASP A 164 8.88 9.27 -13.44
C ASP A 164 8.42 7.81 -13.33
N ILE A 165 7.40 7.39 -14.09
CA ILE A 165 6.91 6.00 -14.12
C ILE A 165 7.97 5.05 -14.65
N ARG A 166 8.64 5.38 -15.76
CA ARG A 166 9.73 4.58 -16.30
C ARG A 166 10.85 4.39 -15.27
N HIS A 167 11.24 5.45 -14.57
CA HIS A 167 12.24 5.37 -13.52
C HIS A 167 11.81 4.45 -12.37
N ILE A 168 10.54 4.56 -11.93
CA ILE A 168 9.97 3.70 -10.89
C ILE A 168 9.98 2.23 -11.32
N LEU A 169 9.53 1.91 -12.54
CA LEU A 169 9.51 0.54 -13.04
C LEU A 169 10.93 -0.04 -13.11
N ASN A 170 11.86 0.67 -13.75
CA ASN A 170 13.25 0.22 -13.90
C ASN A 170 13.93 -0.05 -12.55
N LYS A 171 13.69 0.81 -11.55
CA LYS A 171 14.25 0.64 -10.20
C LYS A 171 13.76 -0.63 -9.49
N ASN A 172 12.56 -1.09 -9.83
CA ASN A 172 11.91 -2.24 -9.19
C ASN A 172 11.90 -3.50 -10.08
N GLY A 173 12.74 -3.56 -11.12
CA GLY A 173 12.85 -4.74 -11.99
C GLY A 173 11.72 -4.90 -13.01
N GLY A 174 10.97 -3.83 -13.28
CA GLY A 174 10.00 -3.74 -14.38
C GLY A 174 10.49 -2.87 -15.53
N MET A 175 9.66 -2.72 -16.57
CA MET A 175 9.91 -1.88 -17.73
C MET A 175 8.61 -1.31 -18.31
N MET A 176 8.70 -0.19 -19.00
CA MET A 176 7.63 0.26 -19.90
C MET A 176 7.49 -0.75 -21.05
N ALA A 177 6.28 -1.10 -21.43
CA ALA A 177 6.02 -2.08 -22.48
C ALA A 177 4.75 -1.72 -23.24
N ASP A 178 4.77 -1.78 -24.56
CA ASP A 178 3.57 -1.64 -25.38
C ASP A 178 2.85 -2.99 -25.50
N GLY A 179 1.52 -2.97 -25.56
CA GLY A 179 0.67 -4.14 -25.79
C GLY A 179 0.19 -4.86 -24.52
N ALA A 180 0.56 -4.41 -23.32
CA ALA A 180 0.02 -4.95 -22.07
C ALA A 180 -1.49 -4.64 -21.94
N ARG A 181 -1.99 -3.60 -22.59
CA ARG A 181 -3.41 -3.24 -22.59
C ARG A 181 -4.33 -4.33 -23.14
N HIS A 182 -3.86 -5.18 -24.06
CA HIS A 182 -4.66 -6.31 -24.55
C HIS A 182 -4.91 -7.38 -23.48
N SER A 183 -4.20 -7.34 -22.35
CA SER A 183 -4.46 -8.20 -21.19
C SER A 183 -5.50 -7.63 -20.24
N PHE A 184 -6.04 -6.43 -20.49
CA PHE A 184 -6.96 -5.75 -19.58
C PHE A 184 -8.21 -5.25 -20.30
N ASP A 185 -9.35 -5.75 -19.87
CA ASP A 185 -10.66 -5.24 -20.28
C ASP A 185 -11.29 -4.43 -19.14
N LYS A 186 -11.86 -3.27 -19.49
CA LYS A 186 -12.63 -2.48 -18.53
C LYS A 186 -14.01 -3.12 -18.38
N LYS A 187 -14.27 -3.69 -17.20
CA LYS A 187 -15.55 -4.31 -16.83
C LYS A 187 -16.16 -3.59 -15.63
N GLY A 188 -17.49 -3.55 -15.56
CA GLY A 188 -18.23 -3.22 -14.35
C GLY A 188 -18.25 -4.42 -13.40
N VAL A 189 -18.21 -4.17 -12.10
CA VAL A 189 -18.35 -5.23 -11.08
C VAL A 189 -19.40 -4.79 -10.07
N ILE A 190 -20.43 -5.61 -9.93
CA ILE A 190 -21.50 -5.42 -8.95
C ILE A 190 -21.32 -6.49 -7.89
N VAL A 191 -21.25 -6.04 -6.63
CA VAL A 191 -21.16 -6.93 -5.47
C VAL A 191 -22.54 -7.01 -4.84
N VAL A 192 -23.07 -8.22 -4.71
CA VAL A 192 -24.39 -8.51 -4.16
C VAL A 192 -24.23 -9.46 -2.98
N GLY A 193 -24.99 -9.24 -1.91
CA GLY A 193 -25.03 -10.16 -0.77
C GLY A 193 -25.73 -11.48 -1.10
N VAL A 194 -25.56 -12.48 -0.24
CA VAL A 194 -26.24 -13.78 -0.34
C VAL A 194 -27.67 -13.77 0.20
N GLU A 195 -28.20 -12.61 0.58
CA GLU A 195 -29.56 -12.45 1.08
C GLU A 195 -30.34 -11.48 0.21
N ASP A 196 -31.58 -11.87 -0.13
CA ASP A 196 -32.54 -11.02 -0.82
C ASP A 196 -33.13 -9.98 0.16
N ARG A 197 -33.93 -9.02 -0.34
CA ARG A 197 -34.62 -8.01 0.49
C ARG A 197 -35.51 -8.61 1.58
N GLU A 198 -36.02 -9.81 1.36
CA GLU A 198 -36.82 -10.59 2.30
C GLU A 198 -35.97 -11.42 3.29
N LYS A 199 -34.64 -11.23 3.32
CA LYS A 199 -33.68 -12.03 4.11
C LYS A 199 -33.71 -13.52 3.78
N LYS A 200 -34.08 -13.86 2.54
CA LYS A 200 -34.02 -15.22 2.03
C LYS A 200 -32.65 -15.45 1.42
N ALA A 201 -32.08 -16.62 1.70
CA ALA A 201 -30.82 -17.03 1.09
C ALA A 201 -30.97 -17.09 -0.44
N VAL A 202 -30.04 -16.47 -1.14
CA VAL A 202 -29.88 -16.54 -2.60
C VAL A 202 -28.79 -17.55 -2.87
N ASN A 203 -29.14 -18.64 -3.54
CA ASN A 203 -28.17 -19.63 -4.00
C ASN A 203 -27.49 -19.18 -5.29
N LEU A 204 -26.40 -19.85 -5.67
CA LEU A 204 -25.66 -19.57 -6.90
C LEU A 204 -26.55 -19.64 -8.14
N GLU A 205 -27.43 -20.62 -8.21
CA GLU A 205 -28.34 -20.83 -9.35
C GLU A 205 -29.25 -19.62 -9.56
N ARG A 206 -29.92 -19.15 -8.51
CA ARG A 206 -30.76 -17.95 -8.59
C ARG A 206 -29.92 -16.69 -8.87
N ALA A 207 -28.71 -16.60 -8.32
CA ALA A 207 -27.82 -15.48 -8.62
C ALA A 207 -27.41 -15.45 -10.11
N LEU A 208 -27.14 -16.61 -10.71
CA LEU A 208 -26.81 -16.75 -12.13
C LEU A 208 -28.00 -16.40 -13.02
N GLU A 209 -29.20 -16.88 -12.70
CA GLU A 209 -30.43 -16.55 -13.43
C GLU A 209 -30.67 -15.04 -13.48
N LEU A 210 -30.64 -14.40 -12.31
CA LEU A 210 -30.81 -12.94 -12.20
C LEU A 210 -29.70 -12.16 -12.91
N ALA A 211 -28.47 -12.67 -12.86
CA ALA A 211 -27.34 -12.05 -13.54
C ALA A 211 -27.47 -12.12 -15.06
N ILE A 212 -27.94 -13.24 -15.61
CA ILE A 212 -28.22 -13.40 -17.05
C ILE A 212 -29.33 -12.43 -17.48
N GLU A 213 -30.42 -12.36 -16.72
CA GLU A 213 -31.51 -11.40 -16.98
C GLU A 213 -31.04 -9.95 -16.94
N ALA A 214 -30.10 -9.64 -16.03
CA ALA A 214 -29.50 -8.32 -15.90
C ALA A 214 -28.42 -8.01 -16.96
N GLY A 215 -28.06 -8.98 -17.79
CA GLY A 215 -27.02 -8.84 -18.83
C GLY A 215 -25.58 -8.88 -18.30
N ALA A 216 -25.35 -9.53 -17.16
CA ALA A 216 -24.00 -9.82 -16.68
C ALA A 216 -23.32 -10.89 -17.53
N GLU A 217 -22.01 -10.79 -17.68
CA GLU A 217 -21.16 -11.68 -18.48
C GLU A 217 -20.65 -12.87 -17.65
N ASP A 218 -20.41 -12.65 -16.35
CA ASP A 218 -19.84 -13.67 -15.46
C ASP A 218 -20.27 -13.40 -14.00
N VAL A 219 -20.34 -14.45 -13.17
CA VAL A 219 -20.67 -14.36 -11.74
C VAL A 219 -19.66 -15.19 -10.95
N LYS A 220 -19.06 -14.59 -9.93
CA LYS A 220 -18.09 -15.25 -9.04
C LYS A 220 -18.54 -15.17 -7.59
N GLU A 221 -18.49 -16.30 -6.90
CA GLU A 221 -18.57 -16.34 -5.45
C GLU A 221 -17.25 -15.90 -4.84
N THR A 222 -17.31 -14.98 -3.88
CA THR A 222 -16.13 -14.53 -3.14
C THR A 222 -16.50 -14.14 -1.72
N GLU A 223 -15.50 -13.97 -0.87
CA GLU A 223 -15.68 -13.44 0.47
C GLU A 223 -15.37 -11.93 0.52
N ASP A 224 -16.07 -11.19 1.38
CA ASP A 224 -15.77 -9.80 1.68
C ASP A 224 -14.71 -9.66 2.79
N GLU A 225 -14.43 -8.42 3.24
CA GLU A 225 -13.44 -8.16 4.30
C GLU A 225 -13.83 -8.74 5.67
N GLU A 226 -15.09 -9.14 5.85
CA GLU A 226 -15.64 -9.78 7.04
C GLU A 226 -15.82 -11.30 6.87
N GLU A 227 -15.21 -11.89 5.82
CA GLU A 227 -15.32 -13.32 5.47
C GLU A 227 -16.77 -13.76 5.18
N LYS A 228 -17.64 -12.82 4.76
CA LYS A 228 -19.01 -13.14 4.36
C LYS A 228 -19.06 -13.43 2.87
N ASN A 229 -19.82 -14.46 2.51
CA ASN A 229 -20.07 -14.82 1.12
C ASN A 229 -20.83 -13.70 0.39
N VAL A 230 -20.31 -13.32 -0.78
CA VAL A 230 -20.88 -12.33 -1.69
C VAL A 230 -20.72 -12.79 -3.13
N PHE A 231 -21.70 -12.46 -3.97
CA PHE A 231 -21.65 -12.68 -5.40
C PHE A 231 -21.08 -11.44 -6.10
N LYS A 232 -20.10 -11.64 -6.99
CA LYS A 232 -19.53 -10.62 -7.86
C LYS A 232 -19.98 -10.87 -9.29
N ALA A 233 -20.94 -10.08 -9.75
CA ALA A 233 -21.37 -10.07 -11.14
C ALA A 233 -20.48 -9.12 -11.96
N ILE A 234 -19.90 -9.62 -13.04
CA ILE A 234 -19.05 -8.89 -13.98
C ILE A 234 -19.89 -8.53 -15.20
N THR A 235 -19.80 -7.29 -15.64
CA THR A 235 -20.60 -6.77 -16.76
C THR A 235 -19.77 -5.84 -17.66
N THR A 236 -20.26 -5.55 -18.86
CA THR A 236 -19.68 -4.53 -19.73
C THR A 236 -20.02 -3.13 -19.21
N VAL A 237 -19.04 -2.22 -19.26
CA VAL A 237 -19.23 -0.83 -18.80
C VAL A 237 -20.29 -0.15 -19.67
N GLY A 238 -21.39 0.28 -19.05
CA GLY A 238 -22.52 0.92 -19.73
C GLY A 238 -23.72 0.00 -19.99
N GLN A 239 -23.57 -1.31 -19.78
CA GLN A 239 -24.67 -2.28 -19.76
C GLN A 239 -24.97 -2.67 -18.30
N VAL A 240 -25.49 -1.74 -17.50
CA VAL A 240 -26.33 -2.16 -16.37
C VAL A 240 -27.45 -1.14 -16.18
N ILE A 241 -28.62 -1.74 -15.99
CA ILE A 241 -29.99 -1.28 -15.74
C ILE A 241 -30.08 -0.17 -14.68
#